data_AF-A0A7C7Y7K6-F1
#
_entry.id   AF-A0A7C7Y7K6-F1
#
_cell.length_a   1.000
_cell.length_b   1.000
_cell.length_c   1.000
_cell.angle_alpha   90.00
_cell.angle_beta   90.00
_cell.angle_gamma   90.00
#
_symmetry.space_group_name_H-M   'P 1'
#
loop_
_entity.id
_entity.type
_entity.pdbx_description
1 polymer ?
#
loop_
_entity_poly.entity_id
_entity_poly.type
_entity_poly.pdbx_seq_one_letter_code
_entity_poly.pdbx_strand_id
1 'polypeptide(L)'
;MRVRYAIVAAFLLGILYAPQATALWLRLPANTLERQLLKRTPLGANVSVVRNLITSEGWEVRYDDLNRGFLDQSVVPSVVVGQGSIRAYLGRYWGIPIPFWTDVAVFWGFDSNGKLMAIWVWKTVDGI
;
A
#
# COMPACT_ATOMS: atom_id res chain seq x y z
N MET A 1 -2.85 0.73 50.06
CA MET A 1 -3.38 -0.16 49.01
C MET A 1 -4.12 0.63 47.91
N ARG A 2 -3.46 1.59 47.24
CA ARG A 2 -4.07 2.46 46.20
C ARG A 2 -3.20 2.68 44.95
N VAL A 3 -1.99 2.10 44.90
CA VAL A 3 -0.98 2.38 43.87
C VAL A 3 -1.03 1.40 42.68
N ARG A 4 -1.73 0.26 42.81
CA ARG A 4 -1.73 -0.80 41.77
C ARG A 4 -2.70 -0.56 40.60
N TYR A 5 -3.63 0.38 40.71
CA TYR A 5 -4.63 0.65 39.66
C TYR A 5 -4.20 1.71 38.64
N ALA A 6 -3.20 2.54 38.93
CA ALA A 6 -2.75 3.59 38.02
C ALA A 6 -1.93 3.04 36.82
N ILE A 7 -1.26 1.90 36.98
CA ILE A 7 -0.39 1.32 35.95
C ILE A 7 -1.20 0.63 34.84
N VAL A 8 -2.38 0.11 35.15
CA VAL A 8 -3.24 -0.59 34.17
C VAL A 8 -3.93 0.39 33.20
N ALA A 9 -4.26 1.60 33.65
CA ALA A 9 -4.92 2.61 32.82
C ALA A 9 -4.01 3.18 31.72
N ALA A 10 -2.71 3.30 31.98
CA ALA A 10 -1.75 3.83 30.99
C ALA A 10 -1.48 2.83 29.83
N PHE A 11 -1.53 1.52 30.09
CA PHE A 11 -1.41 0.50 29.03
C PHE A 11 -2.64 0.43 28.12
N LEU A 12 -3.84 0.66 28.65
CA LEU A 12 -5.08 0.67 27.85
C LEU A 12 -5.19 1.91 26.95
N LEU A 13 -4.64 3.06 27.37
CA LEU A 13 -4.54 4.26 26.53
C LEU A 13 -3.48 4.13 25.43
N GLY A 14 -2.36 3.43 25.66
CA GLY A 14 -1.34 3.17 24.65
C GLY A 14 -1.82 2.28 23.49
N ILE A 15 -2.69 1.30 23.78
CA ILE A 15 -3.24 0.37 22.79
C ILE A 15 -4.31 1.05 21.90
N LEU A 16 -5.01 2.06 22.40
CA LEU A 16 -6.03 2.81 21.64
C LEU A 16 -5.45 3.84 20.64
N TYR A 17 -4.19 4.26 20.80
CA TYR A 17 -3.54 5.26 19.93
C TYR A 17 -2.48 4.69 18.97
N ALA A 18 -2.16 3.39 19.07
CA ALA A 18 -1.24 2.72 18.16
C ALA A 18 -1.63 2.71 16.66
N PRO A 19 -2.92 2.78 16.23
CA PRO A 19 -3.23 2.69 14.79
C PRO A 19 -2.96 3.98 14.01
N GLN A 20 -2.52 5.09 14.63
CA GLN A 20 -2.30 6.35 13.89
C GLN A 20 -0.92 6.46 13.24
N ALA A 21 0.11 5.79 13.77
CA ALA A 21 1.45 5.88 13.19
C ALA A 21 1.53 5.20 11.81
N THR A 22 0.79 4.11 11.60
CA THR A 22 0.68 3.43 10.31
C THR A 22 -0.12 4.24 9.29
N ALA A 23 -0.97 5.19 9.71
CA ALA A 23 -1.69 6.07 8.79
C ALA A 23 -0.84 7.24 8.29
N LEU A 24 0.24 7.62 9.02
CA LEU A 24 1.00 8.82 8.68
C LEU A 24 1.82 8.65 7.40
N TRP A 25 2.46 7.49 7.19
CA TRP A 25 3.23 7.25 5.98
C TRP A 25 2.33 7.16 4.74
N LEU A 26 1.09 6.66 4.87
CA LEU A 26 0.09 6.64 3.78
C LEU A 26 -0.25 8.04 3.25
N ARG A 27 -0.02 9.10 4.04
CA ARG A 27 -0.22 10.49 3.61
C ARG A 27 0.90 11.03 2.73
N LEU A 28 2.03 10.34 2.62
CA LEU A 28 3.13 10.75 1.74
C LEU A 28 2.69 10.82 0.28
N PRO A 29 3.32 11.68 -0.55
CA PRO A 29 3.05 11.71 -1.99
C PRO A 29 3.24 10.33 -2.64
N ALA A 30 2.43 9.99 -3.64
CA ALA A 30 2.45 8.68 -4.29
C ALA A 30 3.86 8.28 -4.77
N ASN A 31 4.57 9.22 -5.42
CA ASN A 31 5.95 9.00 -5.87
C ASN A 31 6.94 8.67 -4.74
N THR A 32 6.66 9.12 -3.51
CA THR A 32 7.50 8.87 -2.34
C THR A 32 7.23 7.48 -1.79
N LEU A 33 5.96 7.07 -1.77
CA LEU A 33 5.54 5.71 -1.46
C LEU A 33 6.13 4.71 -2.45
N GLU A 34 6.04 5.00 -3.76
CA GLU A 34 6.64 4.18 -4.82
C GLU A 34 8.14 3.99 -4.63
N ARG A 35 8.89 5.08 -4.38
CA ARG A 35 10.33 4.99 -4.10
C ARG A 35 10.64 4.18 -2.84
N GLN A 36 9.82 4.26 -1.80
CA GLN A 36 10.01 3.45 -0.58
C GLN A 36 9.74 1.97 -0.86
N LEU A 37 8.69 1.66 -1.62
CA LEU A 37 8.37 0.29 -2.01
C LEU A 37 9.41 -0.30 -2.94
N LEU A 38 9.97 0.48 -3.88
CA LEU A 38 11.07 0.06 -4.75
C LEU A 38 12.33 -0.35 -3.97
N LYS A 39 12.58 0.23 -2.78
CA LYS A 39 13.69 -0.22 -1.93
C LYS A 39 13.46 -1.61 -1.33
N ARG A 40 12.19 -2.02 -1.18
CA ARG A 40 11.78 -3.30 -0.58
C ARG A 40 11.55 -4.38 -1.64
N THR A 41 11.02 -3.98 -2.78
CA THR A 41 10.82 -4.80 -3.98
C THR A 41 11.46 -4.07 -5.16
N PRO A 42 12.78 -4.25 -5.38
CA PRO A 42 13.48 -3.61 -6.50
C PRO A 42 12.97 -4.14 -7.84
N LEU A 43 13.16 -3.33 -8.89
CA LEU A 43 12.89 -3.78 -10.26
C LEU A 43 13.67 -5.08 -10.55
N GLY A 44 13.05 -5.99 -11.28
CA GLY A 44 13.57 -7.33 -11.52
C GLY A 44 13.27 -8.34 -10.39
N ALA A 45 12.66 -7.93 -9.27
CA ALA A 45 12.23 -8.86 -8.23
C ALA A 45 11.18 -9.86 -8.76
N ASN A 46 11.23 -11.10 -8.29
CA ASN A 46 10.24 -12.11 -8.64
C ASN A 46 8.88 -11.80 -7.99
N VAL A 47 7.79 -12.26 -8.62
CA VAL A 47 6.43 -12.23 -8.04
C VAL A 47 6.39 -12.74 -6.60
N SER A 48 7.12 -13.81 -6.29
CA SER A 48 7.17 -14.37 -4.92
C SER A 48 7.70 -13.39 -3.87
N VAL A 49 8.66 -12.54 -4.23
CA VAL A 49 9.19 -11.50 -3.32
C VAL A 49 8.12 -10.47 -3.00
N VAL A 50 7.34 -10.07 -4.00
CA VAL A 50 6.21 -9.14 -3.83
C VAL A 50 5.11 -9.77 -2.98
N ARG A 51 4.73 -11.02 -3.25
CA ARG A 51 3.73 -11.75 -2.43
C ARG A 51 4.18 -11.92 -0.98
N ASN A 52 5.45 -12.22 -0.75
CA ASN A 52 6.02 -12.30 0.60
C ASN A 52 5.97 -10.95 1.32
N LEU A 53 6.30 -9.86 0.62
CA LEU A 53 6.18 -8.52 1.16
C LEU A 53 4.73 -8.24 1.59
N ILE A 54 3.76 -8.41 0.69
CA ILE A 54 2.33 -8.17 0.95
C ILE A 54 1.87 -8.97 2.18
N THR A 55 2.23 -10.25 2.23
CA THR A 55 1.87 -11.15 3.34
C THR A 55 2.50 -10.68 4.65
N SER A 56 3.77 -10.30 4.63
CA SER A 56 4.50 -9.85 5.83
C SER A 56 3.96 -8.54 6.40
N GLU A 57 3.43 -7.67 5.54
CA GLU A 57 2.82 -6.39 5.93
C GLU A 57 1.35 -6.53 6.33
N GLY A 58 0.74 -7.69 6.09
CA GLY A 58 -0.68 -7.92 6.33
C GLY A 58 -1.59 -7.10 5.41
N TRP A 59 -1.10 -6.71 4.21
CA TRP A 59 -1.92 -5.98 3.24
C TRP A 59 -2.90 -6.92 2.54
N GLU A 60 -4.13 -6.44 2.34
CA GLU A 60 -5.18 -7.18 1.63
C GLU A 60 -4.87 -7.22 0.13
N VAL A 61 -4.75 -8.40 -0.46
CA VAL A 61 -4.67 -8.58 -1.91
C VAL A 61 -6.05 -8.42 -2.51
N ARG A 62 -6.26 -7.37 -3.32
CA ARG A 62 -7.53 -7.13 -4.02
C ARG A 62 -7.55 -7.67 -5.44
N TYR A 63 -6.38 -7.88 -6.04
CA TYR A 63 -6.23 -8.43 -7.38
C TYR A 63 -4.88 -9.12 -7.51
N ASP A 64 -4.85 -10.31 -8.11
CA ASP A 64 -3.63 -11.06 -8.44
C ASP A 64 -3.90 -11.78 -9.77
N ASP A 65 -3.49 -11.16 -10.87
CA ASP A 65 -3.64 -11.73 -12.20
C ASP A 65 -2.35 -11.53 -12.99
N LEU A 66 -1.61 -12.63 -13.17
CA LEU A 66 -0.35 -12.64 -13.88
C LEU A 66 -0.50 -12.80 -15.41
N ASN A 67 -1.73 -12.94 -15.90
CA ASN A 67 -2.03 -13.23 -17.30
C ASN A 67 -2.76 -12.09 -18.02
N ARG A 68 -3.23 -11.08 -17.30
CA ARG A 68 -3.86 -9.89 -17.88
C ARG A 68 -2.91 -8.72 -17.87
N GLY A 69 -2.75 -8.12 -19.05
CA GLY A 69 -1.82 -7.02 -19.28
C GLY A 69 -1.95 -5.89 -18.26
N PHE A 70 -0.81 -5.36 -17.83
CA PHE A 70 -0.74 -4.21 -16.94
C PHE A 70 -0.61 -2.94 -17.78
N LEU A 71 -1.62 -2.07 -17.70
CA LEU A 71 -1.67 -0.81 -18.46
C LEU A 71 -1.01 0.31 -17.67
N ASP A 72 -0.08 1.02 -18.31
CA ASP A 72 0.39 2.30 -17.84
C ASP A 72 -0.63 3.38 -18.21
N GLN A 73 -1.35 3.87 -17.21
CA GLN A 73 -2.35 4.93 -17.35
C GLN A 73 -1.74 6.34 -17.30
N SER A 74 -0.44 6.48 -17.07
CA SER A 74 0.24 7.79 -17.06
C SER A 74 0.53 8.33 -18.47
N VAL A 75 0.44 7.47 -19.50
CA VAL A 75 0.68 7.81 -20.90
C VAL A 75 -0.63 7.72 -21.70
N VAL A 76 -0.82 8.60 -22.67
CA VAL A 76 -1.98 8.61 -23.59
C VAL A 76 -1.50 8.44 -25.04
N PRO A 77 -1.91 7.38 -25.76
CA PRO A 77 -2.77 6.28 -25.30
C PRO A 77 -2.06 5.41 -24.26
N SER A 78 -2.84 4.79 -23.36
CA SER A 78 -2.29 3.88 -22.36
C SER A 78 -1.57 2.72 -23.04
N VAL A 79 -0.38 2.39 -22.53
CA VAL A 79 0.47 1.34 -23.10
C VAL A 79 0.44 0.13 -22.18
N VAL A 80 0.33 -1.07 -22.74
CA VAL A 80 0.54 -2.30 -21.97
C VAL A 80 2.03 -2.39 -21.65
N VAL A 81 2.40 -2.21 -20.39
CA VAL A 81 3.79 -2.22 -19.93
C VAL A 81 4.17 -3.52 -19.21
N GLY A 82 3.23 -4.47 -19.07
CA GLY A 82 3.50 -5.77 -18.45
C GLY A 82 2.45 -6.81 -18.80
N GLN A 83 2.74 -8.08 -18.50
CA GLN A 83 1.84 -9.22 -18.75
C GLN A 83 0.87 -9.47 -17.58
N GLY A 84 1.22 -9.00 -16.38
CA GLY A 84 0.48 -9.29 -15.16
C GLY A 84 0.64 -8.22 -14.09
N SER A 85 -0.25 -8.24 -13.10
CA SER A 85 -0.14 -7.36 -11.93
C SER A 85 -0.73 -7.93 -10.65
N ILE A 86 -0.21 -7.45 -9.52
CA ILE A 86 -0.78 -7.64 -8.19
C ILE A 86 -1.21 -6.29 -7.64
N ARG A 87 -2.44 -6.19 -7.14
CA ARG A 87 -2.97 -5.04 -6.41
C ARG A 87 -3.16 -5.38 -4.94
N ALA A 88 -2.56 -4.59 -4.06
CA ALA A 88 -2.84 -4.67 -2.63
C ALA A 88 -3.38 -3.35 -2.08
N TYR A 89 -4.19 -3.45 -1.03
CA TYR A 89 -4.69 -2.33 -0.26
C TYR A 89 -3.75 -2.04 0.91
N LEU A 90 -3.14 -0.86 0.89
CA LEU A 90 -2.19 -0.40 1.90
C LEU A 90 -2.90 0.16 3.15
N GLY A 91 -4.16 0.56 2.99
CA GLY A 91 -4.98 1.14 4.04
C GLY A 91 -5.69 2.41 3.59
N ARG A 92 -6.30 3.10 4.56
CA ARG A 92 -6.94 4.40 4.37
C ARG A 92 -6.44 5.42 5.37
N TYR A 93 -6.57 6.69 5.01
CA TYR A 93 -6.41 7.79 5.95
C TYR A 93 -7.54 8.81 5.81
N TRP A 94 -7.81 9.52 6.90
CA TRP A 94 -8.73 10.65 6.91
C TRP A 94 -8.04 11.89 6.38
N GLY A 95 -8.65 12.56 5.40
CA GLY A 95 -8.18 13.83 4.85
C GLY A 95 -8.27 14.96 5.87
N ILE A 96 -7.27 15.86 5.84
CA ILE A 96 -7.26 17.11 6.58
C ILE A 96 -6.78 18.19 5.60
N PRO A 97 -7.48 19.34 5.45
CA PRO A 97 -8.68 19.77 6.18
C PRO A 97 -10.00 19.18 5.66
N ILE A 98 -10.02 18.52 4.51
CA ILE A 98 -11.24 18.05 3.87
C ILE A 98 -11.59 16.63 4.37
N PRO A 99 -12.79 16.41 4.98
CA PRO A 99 -13.15 15.20 5.71
C PRO A 99 -13.58 14.04 4.80
N PHE A 100 -12.74 13.68 3.83
CA PHE A 100 -12.95 12.50 2.99
C PHE A 100 -11.94 11.42 3.35
N TRP A 101 -12.39 10.18 3.30
CA TRP A 101 -11.49 9.05 3.38
C TRP A 101 -10.71 8.94 2.07
N THR A 102 -9.41 8.67 2.20
CA THR A 102 -8.56 8.35 1.06
C THR A 102 -8.08 6.92 1.20
N ASP A 103 -8.49 6.07 0.27
CA ASP A 103 -7.99 4.71 0.11
C ASP A 103 -6.67 4.73 -0.65
N VAL A 104 -5.71 3.94 -0.20
CA VAL A 104 -4.39 3.79 -0.83
C VAL A 104 -4.25 2.34 -1.29
N ALA A 105 -4.12 2.15 -2.59
CA ALA A 105 -3.77 0.89 -3.21
C ALA A 105 -2.43 1.00 -3.91
N VAL A 106 -1.74 -0.13 -4.06
CA VAL A 106 -0.55 -0.21 -4.89
C VAL A 106 -0.68 -1.35 -5.88
N PHE A 107 -0.09 -1.14 -7.04
CA PHE A 107 0.02 -2.09 -8.12
C PHE A 107 1.48 -2.43 -8.35
N TRP A 108 1.80 -3.71 -8.43
CA TRP A 108 3.07 -4.22 -8.92
C TRP A 108 2.83 -4.83 -10.30
N GLY A 109 3.46 -4.29 -11.33
CA GLY A 109 3.38 -4.78 -12.71
C GLY A 109 4.56 -5.67 -13.05
N PHE A 110 4.31 -6.80 -13.71
CA PHE A 110 5.31 -7.81 -14.03
C PHE A 110 5.49 -8.01 -15.53
N ASP A 111 6.73 -8.32 -15.94
CA ASP A 111 7.05 -8.77 -17.30
C ASP A 111 6.59 -10.22 -17.54
N SER A 112 6.83 -10.71 -18.75
CA SER A 112 6.54 -12.09 -19.14
C SER A 112 7.32 -13.17 -18.39
N ASN A 113 8.40 -12.79 -17.72
CA ASN A 113 9.23 -13.67 -16.91
C ASN A 113 8.85 -13.62 -15.42
N GLY A 114 7.77 -12.90 -15.06
CA GLY A 114 7.36 -12.70 -13.68
C GLY A 114 8.32 -11.79 -12.89
N LYS A 115 9.00 -10.87 -13.57
CA LYS A 115 9.92 -9.88 -13.00
C LYS A 115 9.23 -8.54 -12.86
N LEU A 116 9.41 -7.91 -11.70
CA LEU A 116 8.82 -6.60 -11.42
C LEU A 116 9.37 -5.55 -12.38
N MET A 117 8.48 -4.88 -13.13
CA MET A 117 8.83 -3.80 -14.05
C MET A 117 8.43 -2.42 -13.52
N ALA A 118 7.32 -2.35 -12.79
CA ALA A 118 6.76 -1.08 -12.34
C ALA A 118 6.03 -1.23 -11.01
N ILE A 119 6.02 -0.15 -10.23
CA ILE A 119 5.16 0.03 -9.06
C ILE A 119 4.36 1.30 -9.27
N TRP A 120 3.05 1.23 -9.05
CA TRP A 120 2.18 2.40 -9.12
C TRP A 120 1.31 2.50 -7.88
N VAL A 121 1.33 3.65 -7.21
CA VAL A 121 0.46 3.92 -6.05
C VAL A 121 -0.74 4.72 -6.49
N TRP A 122 -1.92 4.15 -6.28
CA TRP A 122 -3.20 4.79 -6.57
C TRP A 122 -3.88 5.22 -5.28
N LYS A 123 -4.26 6.50 -5.22
CA LYS A 123 -5.01 7.08 -4.12
C LYS A 123 -6.38 7.50 -4.63
N THR A 124 -7.43 6.99 -3.99
CA THR A 124 -8.81 7.36 -4.31
C THR A 124 -9.40 8.07 -3.11
N VAL A 125 -9.89 9.29 -3.32
CA VAL A 125 -10.63 10.03 -2.31
C VAL A 125 -12.10 9.67 -2.49
N ASP A 126 -12.75 9.19 -1.44
CA ASP A 126 -14.21 8.99 -1.42
C ASP A 126 -14.86 10.37 -1.52
N GLY A 127 -15.16 10.81 -2.74
CA GLY A 127 -16.03 11.96 -3.00
C GLY A 127 -17.46 11.48 -3.20
N ILE A 128 -18.43 12.22 -2.65
CA ILE A 128 -19.86 12.05 -2.98
C ILE A 128 -20.07 12.13 -4.50
#